data_AF-A0A433RBX0-F1
#
_entry.id   AF-A0A433RBX0-F1
#
_cell.length_a   1.000
_cell.length_b   1.000
_cell.length_c   1.000
_cell.angle_alpha   90.00
_cell.angle_beta   90.00
_cell.angle_gamma   90.00
#
_symmetry.space_group_name_H-M   'P 1'
#
loop_
_entity.id
_entity.type
_entity.pdbx_description
1 polymer ?
#
loop_
_entity_poly.entity_id
_entity_poly.type
_entity_poly.pdbx_seq_one_letter_code
_entity_poly.pdbx_strand_id
1 'polypeptide(L)'
;MKNLLVTGYRAHELGIFSQKHKGIPYIKQAIAAKLIPLAEEGLEWVLTPGQYGVDLWACEVVIELKKQFPELRLSIMTAFANPEEKWKDDRKEYYFELLKQVDFHAPVSKQPYNGVWQFKARDELLLRKSDGILLVYDEDSGEASPRYFKEAALRRNAKDGYRYLSIGAEEIQSVAEENESRYFD
;
A
#
# COMPACT_ATOMS: atom_id res chain seq x y z
N MET A 1 -7.85 9.14 -13.38
CA MET A 1 -7.40 7.75 -13.09
C MET A 1 -8.40 7.19 -12.10
N LYS A 2 -8.98 6.01 -12.34
CA LYS A 2 -10.04 5.46 -11.49
C LYS A 2 -9.53 4.43 -10.48
N ASN A 3 -8.54 3.62 -10.88
CA ASN A 3 -8.03 2.52 -10.06
C ASN A 3 -6.53 2.70 -9.80
N LEU A 4 -6.12 2.81 -8.54
CA LEU A 4 -4.72 2.96 -8.15
C LEU A 4 -4.28 1.78 -7.29
N LEU A 5 -3.20 1.11 -7.70
CA LEU A 5 -2.51 0.15 -6.85
C LEU A 5 -1.63 0.90 -5.84
N VAL A 6 -1.79 0.66 -4.55
CA VAL A 6 -0.90 1.18 -3.52
C VAL A 6 -0.19 0.03 -2.83
N THR A 7 1.13 0.06 -2.83
CA THR A 7 1.96 -0.96 -2.15
C THR A 7 3.35 -0.42 -1.83
N GLY A 8 4.15 -1.19 -1.11
CA GLY A 8 5.50 -0.82 -0.73
C GLY A 8 6.11 -1.82 0.23
N TYR A 9 7.05 -1.36 1.04
CA TYR A 9 7.77 -2.22 1.98
C TYR A 9 6.85 -2.97 2.95
N ARG A 10 7.25 -4.21 3.25
CA ARG A 10 6.81 -4.93 4.44
C ARG A 10 7.40 -4.27 5.67
N ALA A 11 6.70 -4.31 6.80
CA ALA A 11 7.13 -3.60 8.00
C ALA A 11 8.57 -3.97 8.44
N HIS A 12 8.96 -5.25 8.34
CA HIS A 12 10.30 -5.69 8.71
C HIS A 12 11.41 -5.23 7.76
N GLU A 13 11.08 -4.93 6.49
CA GLU A 13 12.04 -4.37 5.53
C GLU A 13 12.38 -2.90 5.88
N LEU A 14 11.49 -2.23 6.62
CA LEU A 14 11.71 -0.89 7.20
C LEU A 14 12.24 -0.95 8.65
N GLY A 15 12.55 -2.13 9.19
CA GLY A 15 12.91 -2.27 10.60
C GLY A 15 11.76 -1.98 11.58
N ILE A 16 10.51 -1.96 11.11
CA ILE A 16 9.32 -1.67 11.91
C ILE A 16 8.71 -2.98 12.42
N PHE A 17 8.79 -3.20 13.73
CA PHE A 17 8.31 -4.44 14.37
C PHE A 17 7.04 -4.27 15.21
N SER A 18 6.59 -3.02 15.42
CA SER A 18 5.43 -2.66 16.24
C SER A 18 4.61 -1.54 15.59
N GLN A 19 3.28 -1.55 15.77
CA GLN A 19 2.39 -0.46 15.33
C GLN A 19 2.60 0.86 16.08
N LYS A 20 3.35 0.85 17.19
CA LYS A 20 3.71 2.07 17.95
C LYS A 20 4.93 2.79 17.38
N HIS A 21 5.48 2.31 16.25
CA HIS A 21 6.68 2.90 15.67
C HIS A 21 6.41 4.33 15.16
N LYS A 22 7.25 5.29 15.57
CA LYS A 22 7.07 6.72 15.29
C LYS A 22 7.10 7.07 13.80
N GLY A 23 7.72 6.23 12.97
CA GLY A 23 7.76 6.42 11.51
C GLY A 23 6.44 6.14 10.79
N ILE A 24 5.52 5.36 11.39
CA ILE A 24 4.27 4.98 10.74
C ILE A 24 3.38 6.20 10.43
N PRO A 25 3.16 7.15 11.37
CA PRO A 25 2.47 8.40 11.07
C PRO A 25 3.00 9.15 9.85
N TYR A 26 4.33 9.28 9.70
CA TYR A 26 4.93 10.01 8.58
C TYR A 26 4.73 9.29 7.25
N ILE A 27 4.84 7.94 7.23
CA ILE A 27 4.52 7.14 6.03
C ILE A 27 3.06 7.35 5.63
N LYS A 28 2.13 7.30 6.60
CA LYS A 28 0.70 7.50 6.34
C LYS A 28 0.41 8.89 5.80
N GLN A 29 1.06 9.92 6.34
CA GLN A 29 0.90 11.29 5.88
C GLN A 29 1.45 11.47 4.45
N ALA A 30 2.60 10.90 4.12
CA ALA A 30 3.13 10.91 2.76
C ALA A 30 2.18 10.20 1.76
N ILE A 31 1.61 9.04 2.15
CA ILE A 31 0.59 8.36 1.35
C ILE A 31 -0.65 9.25 1.18
N ALA A 32 -1.14 9.88 2.26
CA ALA A 32 -2.30 10.76 2.20
C ALA A 32 -2.05 11.96 1.26
N ALA A 33 -0.88 12.58 1.34
CA ALA A 33 -0.50 13.70 0.49
C ALA A 33 -0.53 13.36 -1.01
N LYS A 34 -0.24 12.09 -1.38
CA LYS A 34 -0.40 11.62 -2.77
C LYS A 34 -1.84 11.24 -3.11
N LEU A 35 -2.60 10.67 -2.18
CA LEU A 35 -3.96 10.18 -2.45
C LEU A 35 -5.01 11.28 -2.51
N ILE A 36 -4.88 12.34 -1.71
CA ILE A 36 -5.83 13.47 -1.68
C ILE A 36 -6.03 14.10 -3.06
N PRO A 37 -4.99 14.60 -3.76
CA PRO A 37 -5.18 15.21 -5.07
C PRO A 37 -5.72 14.21 -6.10
N LEU A 38 -5.37 12.93 -5.98
CA LEU A 38 -5.92 11.89 -6.86
C LEU A 38 -7.40 11.66 -6.60
N ALA A 39 -7.85 11.71 -5.35
CA ALA A 39 -9.26 11.64 -4.97
C ALA A 39 -10.05 12.84 -5.52
N GLU A 40 -9.49 14.05 -5.42
CA GLU A 40 -10.05 15.27 -6.02
C GLU A 40 -10.15 15.16 -7.56
N GLU A 41 -9.19 14.48 -8.20
CA GLU A 41 -9.18 14.16 -9.63
C GLU A 41 -10.06 12.96 -10.03
N GLY A 42 -10.84 12.39 -9.10
CA GLY A 42 -11.79 11.31 -9.37
C GLY A 42 -11.23 9.89 -9.27
N LEU A 43 -10.25 9.66 -8.39
CA LEU A 43 -9.86 8.32 -7.96
C LEU A 43 -11.03 7.61 -7.26
N GLU A 44 -11.38 6.41 -7.73
CA GLU A 44 -12.53 5.63 -7.22
C GLU A 44 -12.08 4.46 -6.35
N TRP A 45 -10.99 3.77 -6.72
CA TRP A 45 -10.52 2.57 -6.04
C TRP A 45 -9.04 2.62 -5.71
N VAL A 46 -8.72 2.30 -4.47
CA VAL A 46 -7.37 1.90 -4.05
C VAL A 46 -7.33 0.38 -3.89
N LEU A 47 -6.43 -0.25 -4.63
CA LEU A 47 -6.17 -1.70 -4.57
C LEU A 47 -4.85 -1.95 -3.86
N THR A 48 -4.77 -2.97 -3.01
CA THR A 48 -3.52 -3.33 -2.32
C THR A 48 -3.39 -4.84 -2.09
N PRO A 49 -2.16 -5.40 -2.02
CA PRO A 49 -1.95 -6.81 -1.69
C PRO A 49 -2.32 -7.22 -0.25
N GLY A 50 -2.40 -6.26 0.69
CA GLY A 50 -2.77 -6.49 2.09
C GLY A 50 -1.66 -7.06 2.98
N GLN A 51 -0.39 -6.88 2.62
CA GLN A 51 0.73 -7.36 3.43
C GLN A 51 1.01 -6.46 4.65
N TYR A 52 1.37 -7.07 5.79
CA TYR A 52 1.76 -6.29 6.98
C TYR A 52 2.93 -5.31 6.70
N GLY A 53 2.66 -4.00 6.77
CA GLY A 53 3.54 -2.92 6.34
C GLY A 53 2.76 -1.85 5.60
N VAL A 54 3.37 -1.28 4.55
CA VAL A 54 2.81 -0.18 3.75
C VAL A 54 1.40 -0.48 3.25
N ASP A 55 1.11 -1.70 2.79
CA ASP A 55 -0.22 -2.05 2.28
C ASP A 55 -1.33 -1.81 3.32
N LEU A 56 -1.11 -2.21 4.58
CA LEU A 56 -2.10 -2.01 5.65
C LEU A 56 -2.13 -0.55 6.14
N TRP A 57 -1.00 0.14 6.16
CA TRP A 57 -0.98 1.57 6.48
C TRP A 57 -1.70 2.41 5.41
N ALA A 58 -1.59 2.03 4.14
CA ALA A 58 -2.38 2.62 3.06
C ALA A 58 -3.88 2.36 3.25
N CYS A 59 -4.28 1.17 3.73
CA CYS A 59 -5.67 0.90 4.07
C CYS A 59 -6.21 1.89 5.11
N GLU A 60 -5.45 2.14 6.19
CA GLU A 60 -5.85 3.12 7.21
C GLU A 60 -6.01 4.53 6.63
N VAL A 61 -5.08 4.93 5.76
CA VAL A 61 -5.17 6.25 5.09
C VAL A 61 -6.43 6.33 4.25
N VAL A 62 -6.71 5.32 3.42
CA VAL A 62 -7.91 5.31 2.58
C VAL A 62 -9.18 5.31 3.41
N ILE A 63 -9.24 4.51 4.48
CA ILE A 63 -10.39 4.49 5.40
C ILE A 63 -10.65 5.87 5.99
N GLU A 64 -9.61 6.61 6.38
CA GLU A 64 -9.76 7.98 6.87
C GLU A 64 -10.23 8.93 5.76
N LEU A 65 -9.63 8.84 4.56
CA LEU A 65 -9.99 9.66 3.41
C LEU A 65 -11.43 9.45 2.95
N LYS A 66 -12.01 8.25 3.13
CA LYS A 66 -13.43 7.98 2.83
C LYS A 66 -14.41 8.89 3.57
N LYS A 67 -14.01 9.47 4.71
CA LYS A 67 -14.84 10.46 5.42
C LYS A 67 -15.00 11.77 4.64
N GLN A 68 -14.00 12.12 3.84
CA GLN A 68 -13.98 13.31 2.98
C GLN A 68 -14.37 12.99 1.53
N PHE A 69 -14.06 11.77 1.07
CA PHE A 69 -14.32 11.27 -0.28
C PHE A 69 -15.17 9.99 -0.22
N PRO A 70 -16.50 10.07 0.00
CA PRO A 70 -17.34 8.88 0.25
C PRO A 70 -17.42 7.89 -0.92
N GLU A 71 -17.12 8.33 -2.14
CA GLU A 71 -17.07 7.47 -3.33
C GLU A 71 -15.78 6.65 -3.43
N LEU A 72 -14.75 7.00 -2.65
CA LEU A 72 -13.49 6.26 -2.62
C LEU A 72 -13.71 4.89 -1.99
N ARG A 73 -13.16 3.86 -2.63
CA ARG A 73 -13.29 2.47 -2.20
C ARG A 73 -11.93 1.82 -2.04
N LEU A 74 -11.87 0.86 -1.13
CA LEU A 74 -10.67 0.13 -0.76
C LEU A 74 -10.83 -1.35 -1.07
N SER A 75 -9.81 -1.93 -1.69
CA SER A 75 -9.74 -3.36 -1.92
C SER A 75 -8.42 -3.99 -1.47
N ILE A 76 -8.53 -5.14 -0.81
CA ILE A 76 -7.40 -6.02 -0.50
C ILE A 76 -7.47 -7.29 -1.34
N MET A 77 -6.46 -7.55 -2.17
CA MET A 77 -6.37 -8.79 -2.96
C MET A 77 -5.13 -9.60 -2.55
N THR A 78 -5.34 -10.62 -1.73
CA THR A 78 -4.24 -11.45 -1.20
C THR A 78 -3.81 -12.50 -2.22
N ALA A 79 -2.58 -12.99 -2.13
CA ALA A 79 -2.08 -13.98 -3.10
C ALA A 79 -2.75 -15.36 -2.93
N PHE A 80 -3.04 -15.72 -1.68
CA PHE A 80 -3.61 -17.00 -1.27
C PHE A 80 -4.52 -16.79 -0.05
N ALA A 81 -5.25 -17.84 0.32
CA ALA A 81 -6.15 -17.79 1.48
C ALA A 81 -5.38 -17.68 2.82
N ASN A 82 -5.92 -16.90 3.75
CA ASN A 82 -5.43 -16.74 5.13
C ASN A 82 -3.94 -16.35 5.24
N PRO A 83 -3.46 -15.28 4.55
CA PRO A 83 -2.06 -14.85 4.61
C PRO A 83 -1.58 -14.48 6.03
N GLU A 84 -2.51 -14.15 6.91
CA GLU A 84 -2.29 -13.76 8.30
C GLU A 84 -2.13 -14.95 9.26
N GLU A 85 -2.35 -16.20 8.83
CA GLU A 85 -2.39 -17.38 9.72
C GLU A 85 -1.13 -17.51 10.60
N LYS A 86 0.04 -17.15 10.06
CA LYS A 86 1.34 -17.22 10.74
C LYS A 86 1.75 -15.91 11.43
N TRP A 87 0.91 -14.88 11.41
CA TRP A 87 1.21 -13.62 12.09
C TRP A 87 0.97 -13.76 13.59
N LYS A 88 1.59 -12.86 14.37
CA LYS A 88 1.30 -12.72 15.80
C LYS A 88 -0.13 -12.22 16.01
N ASP A 89 -0.72 -12.52 17.15
CA ASP A 89 -2.13 -12.23 17.43
C ASP A 89 -2.47 -10.74 17.34
N ASP A 90 -1.58 -9.86 17.81
CA ASP A 90 -1.72 -8.41 17.69
C ASP A 90 -1.81 -7.94 16.22
N ARG A 91 -1.06 -8.59 15.33
CA ARG A 91 -1.09 -8.29 13.89
C ARG A 91 -2.32 -8.87 13.20
N LYS A 92 -2.80 -10.03 13.65
CA LYS A 92 -4.04 -10.64 13.17
C LYS A 92 -5.24 -9.78 13.53
N GLU A 93 -5.33 -9.38 14.80
CA GLU A 93 -6.38 -8.50 15.30
C GLU A 93 -6.40 -7.19 14.49
N TYR A 94 -5.24 -6.54 14.35
CA TYR A 94 -5.09 -5.36 13.51
C TYR A 94 -5.61 -5.55 12.07
N TYR A 95 -5.24 -6.65 11.43
CA TYR A 95 -5.68 -6.96 10.07
C TYR A 95 -7.19 -7.18 9.98
N PHE A 96 -7.77 -7.93 10.94
CA PHE A 96 -9.21 -8.19 10.95
C PHE A 96 -10.03 -6.92 11.22
N GLU A 97 -9.54 -5.99 12.05
CA GLU A 97 -10.20 -4.69 12.24
C GLU A 97 -10.19 -3.83 10.96
N LEU A 98 -9.12 -3.91 10.16
CA LEU A 98 -9.10 -3.27 8.84
C LEU A 98 -10.08 -3.92 7.87
N LEU A 99 -10.13 -5.26 7.82
CA LEU A 99 -11.02 -5.98 6.90
C LEU A 99 -12.49 -5.60 7.06
N LYS A 100 -12.95 -5.27 8.27
CA LYS A 100 -14.33 -4.80 8.53
C LYS A 100 -14.68 -3.51 7.80
N GLN A 101 -13.67 -2.72 7.40
CA GLN A 101 -13.83 -1.39 6.80
C GLN A 101 -13.44 -1.35 5.31
N VAL A 102 -12.96 -2.47 4.77
CA VAL A 102 -12.57 -2.65 3.37
C VAL A 102 -13.79 -3.01 2.53
N ASP A 103 -13.97 -2.35 1.39
CA ASP A 103 -15.15 -2.55 0.52
C ASP A 103 -15.12 -3.89 -0.21
N PHE A 104 -13.93 -4.40 -0.53
CA PHE A 104 -13.76 -5.72 -1.14
C PHE A 104 -12.45 -6.38 -0.72
N HIS A 105 -12.51 -7.58 -0.13
CA HIS A 105 -11.33 -8.40 0.10
C HIS A 105 -11.51 -9.81 -0.44
N ALA A 106 -10.51 -10.33 -1.16
CA ALA A 106 -10.54 -11.70 -1.66
C ALA A 106 -9.13 -12.23 -1.99
N PRO A 107 -8.87 -13.53 -1.79
CA PRO A 107 -7.64 -14.13 -2.28
C PRO A 107 -7.73 -14.41 -3.78
N VAL A 108 -6.64 -14.19 -4.51
CA VAL A 108 -6.51 -14.56 -5.94
C VAL A 108 -6.51 -16.08 -6.10
N SER A 109 -5.79 -16.79 -5.22
CA SER A 109 -5.90 -18.24 -5.07
C SER A 109 -6.72 -18.58 -3.83
N LYS A 110 -7.82 -19.32 -3.99
CA LYS A 110 -8.60 -19.84 -2.85
C LYS A 110 -7.86 -20.93 -2.05
N GLN A 111 -6.74 -21.44 -2.56
CA GLN A 111 -5.90 -22.40 -1.86
C GLN A 111 -4.95 -21.70 -0.88
N PRO A 112 -4.47 -22.41 0.17
CA PRO A 112 -3.33 -21.97 0.98
C PRO A 112 -2.07 -21.74 0.15
N TYR A 113 -1.00 -21.24 0.78
CA TYR A 113 0.27 -21.04 0.11
C TYR A 113 0.80 -22.34 -0.51
N ASN A 114 1.02 -22.33 -1.82
CA ASN A 114 1.51 -23.45 -2.64
C ASN A 114 2.55 -22.98 -3.68
N GLY A 115 3.23 -21.86 -3.41
CA GLY A 115 4.40 -21.44 -4.16
C GLY A 115 4.35 -20.03 -4.73
N VAL A 116 5.50 -19.61 -5.25
CA VAL A 116 5.77 -18.23 -5.70
C VAL A 116 4.84 -17.77 -6.83
N TRP A 117 4.28 -18.70 -7.61
CA TRP A 117 3.33 -18.39 -8.67
C TRP A 117 2.08 -17.66 -8.17
N GLN A 118 1.65 -17.88 -6.92
CA GLN A 118 0.50 -17.17 -6.34
C GLN A 118 0.76 -15.68 -6.17
N PHE A 119 1.98 -15.32 -5.76
CA PHE A 119 2.39 -13.91 -5.69
C PHE A 119 2.44 -13.29 -7.08
N LYS A 120 3.05 -13.97 -8.06
CA LYS A 120 3.09 -13.50 -9.45
C LYS A 120 1.69 -13.28 -10.03
N ALA A 121 0.79 -14.24 -9.85
CA ALA A 121 -0.59 -14.15 -10.32
C ALA A 121 -1.36 -12.99 -9.68
N ARG A 122 -1.15 -12.75 -8.38
CA ARG A 122 -1.71 -11.59 -7.68
C ARG A 122 -1.16 -10.28 -8.23
N ASP A 123 0.15 -10.17 -8.36
CA ASP A 123 0.80 -8.93 -8.78
C ASP A 123 0.40 -8.57 -10.23
N GLU A 124 0.36 -9.56 -11.12
CA GLU A 124 -0.15 -9.41 -12.48
C GLU A 124 -1.62 -8.97 -12.51
N LEU A 125 -2.46 -9.56 -11.65
CA LEU A 125 -3.87 -9.18 -11.56
C LEU A 125 -4.05 -7.75 -11.05
N LEU A 126 -3.34 -7.37 -9.99
CA LEU A 126 -3.38 -6.03 -9.40
C LEU A 126 -2.96 -4.99 -10.43
N LEU A 127 -1.81 -5.20 -11.08
CA LEU A 127 -1.34 -4.33 -12.16
C LEU A 127 -2.39 -4.22 -13.26
N ARG A 128 -2.93 -5.34 -13.75
CA ARG A 128 -3.95 -5.33 -14.81
C ARG A 128 -5.24 -4.60 -14.42
N LYS A 129 -5.57 -4.54 -13.13
CA LYS A 129 -6.80 -3.94 -12.60
C LYS A 129 -6.64 -2.47 -12.18
N SER A 130 -5.42 -1.93 -12.22
CA SER A 130 -5.14 -0.53 -11.94
C SER A 130 -4.72 0.24 -13.20
N ASP A 131 -4.89 1.55 -13.16
CA ASP A 131 -4.41 2.50 -14.16
C ASP A 131 -3.02 3.05 -13.82
N GLY A 132 -2.61 2.89 -12.55
CA GLY A 132 -1.31 3.30 -12.05
C GLY A 132 -0.95 2.67 -10.72
N ILE A 133 0.28 2.92 -10.26
CA ILE A 133 0.80 2.52 -8.96
C ILE A 133 1.30 3.73 -8.17
N LEU A 134 1.05 3.72 -6.87
CA LEU A 134 1.77 4.49 -5.87
C LEU A 134 2.64 3.53 -5.06
N LEU A 135 3.96 3.64 -5.22
CA LEU A 135 4.93 2.73 -4.63
C LEU A 135 5.72 3.44 -3.52
N VAL A 136 5.58 2.98 -2.27
CA VAL A 136 6.48 3.41 -1.18
C VAL A 136 7.72 2.53 -1.22
N TYR A 137 8.74 3.01 -1.92
CA TYR A 137 9.98 2.27 -2.15
C TYR A 137 11.11 3.23 -2.54
N ASP A 138 12.26 3.04 -1.91
CA ASP A 138 13.50 3.72 -2.17
C ASP A 138 14.57 2.69 -2.55
N GLU A 139 15.08 2.76 -3.78
CA GLU A 139 16.07 1.79 -4.26
C GLU A 139 17.48 2.08 -3.74
N ASP A 140 17.77 3.34 -3.39
CA ASP A 140 19.07 3.77 -2.89
C ASP A 140 19.30 3.24 -1.46
N SER A 141 18.20 2.96 -0.75
CA SER A 141 18.20 2.31 0.58
C SER A 141 18.40 0.78 0.53
N GLY A 142 18.49 0.18 -0.67
CA GLY A 142 18.75 -1.24 -0.87
C GLY A 142 17.60 -2.03 -1.51
N GLU A 143 17.93 -3.23 -2.00
CA GLU A 143 16.93 -4.12 -2.62
C GLU A 143 15.96 -4.70 -1.58
N ALA A 144 14.67 -4.56 -1.85
CA ALA A 144 13.59 -5.14 -1.05
C ALA A 144 12.47 -5.67 -1.95
N SER A 145 11.48 -6.35 -1.35
CA SER A 145 10.36 -6.95 -2.08
C SER A 145 9.57 -6.01 -3.01
N PRO A 146 9.44 -4.68 -2.78
CA PRO A 146 8.75 -3.79 -3.70
C PRO A 146 9.43 -3.61 -5.07
N ARG A 147 10.71 -4.00 -5.20
CA ARG A 147 11.47 -3.94 -6.47
C ARG A 147 10.74 -4.66 -7.61
N TYR A 148 10.08 -5.80 -7.32
CA TYR A 148 9.32 -6.54 -8.33
C TYR A 148 8.13 -5.73 -8.88
N PHE A 149 7.44 -4.98 -8.04
CA PHE A 149 6.38 -4.06 -8.48
C PHE A 149 6.95 -2.89 -9.27
N LYS A 150 8.08 -2.31 -8.84
CA LYS A 150 8.77 -1.24 -9.58
C LYS A 150 9.10 -1.67 -11.01
N GLU A 151 9.80 -2.79 -11.16
CA GLU A 151 10.19 -3.32 -12.48
C GLU A 151 9.00 -3.62 -13.39
N ALA A 152 7.92 -4.19 -12.83
CA ALA A 152 6.71 -4.47 -13.58
C ALA A 152 5.97 -3.18 -13.99
N ALA A 153 5.87 -2.21 -13.09
CA ALA A 153 5.22 -0.94 -13.34
C ALA A 153 5.98 -0.08 -14.36
N LEU A 154 7.32 -0.02 -14.29
CA LEU A 154 8.14 0.70 -15.27
C LEU A 154 8.06 0.07 -16.67
N ARG A 155 8.05 -1.27 -16.75
CA ARG A 155 7.80 -1.96 -18.03
C ARG A 155 6.44 -1.63 -18.62
N ARG A 156 5.40 -1.54 -17.78
CA ARG A 156 4.07 -1.11 -18.24
C ARG A 156 4.06 0.36 -18.64
N ASN A 157 4.65 1.23 -17.84
CA ASN A 157 4.76 2.65 -18.17
C ASN A 157 5.35 2.87 -19.57
N ALA A 158 6.45 2.19 -19.89
CA ALA A 158 7.08 2.26 -21.21
C ALA A 158 6.22 1.64 -22.34
N LYS A 159 5.34 0.69 -22.03
CA LYS A 159 4.53 -0.05 -23.01
C LYS A 159 3.17 0.60 -23.30
N ASP A 160 2.47 1.02 -22.26
CA ASP A 160 1.06 1.44 -22.31
C ASP A 160 0.75 2.72 -21.51
N GLY A 161 1.76 3.40 -20.98
CA GLY A 161 1.59 4.65 -20.25
C GLY A 161 1.07 4.48 -18.81
N TYR A 162 1.10 3.26 -18.26
CA TYR A 162 0.74 3.00 -16.85
C TYR A 162 1.39 4.00 -15.89
N ARG A 163 0.59 4.70 -15.08
CA ARG A 163 1.09 5.80 -14.24
C ARG A 163 1.95 5.24 -13.10
N TYR A 164 3.15 5.77 -12.94
CA TYR A 164 4.06 5.42 -11.86
C TYR A 164 4.24 6.62 -10.93
N LEU A 165 3.89 6.45 -9.66
CA LEU A 165 4.11 7.39 -8.57
C LEU A 165 4.93 6.70 -7.49
N SER A 166 5.84 7.42 -6.85
CA SER A 166 6.67 6.89 -5.78
C SER A 166 6.71 7.81 -4.58
N ILE A 167 6.93 7.23 -3.41
CA ILE A 167 7.30 7.90 -2.16
C ILE A 167 8.63 7.28 -1.72
N GLY A 168 9.69 8.09 -1.70
CA GLY A 168 11.04 7.70 -1.26
C GLY A 168 11.32 8.13 0.18
N ALA A 169 12.54 7.88 0.68
CA ALA A 169 12.92 8.24 2.04
C ALA A 169 12.93 9.76 2.27
N GLU A 170 13.40 10.53 1.28
CA GLU A 170 13.45 12.00 1.35
C GLU A 170 12.06 12.63 1.58
N GLU A 171 11.03 12.13 0.89
CA GLU A 171 9.67 12.64 1.05
C GLU A 171 9.10 12.32 2.44
N ILE A 172 9.39 11.13 2.98
CA ILE A 172 8.98 10.75 4.34
C ILE A 172 9.70 11.63 5.37
N GLN A 173 10.98 11.93 5.14
CA GLN A 173 11.77 12.79 6.01
C GLN A 173 11.27 14.24 5.99
N SER A 174 11.00 14.81 4.82
CA SER A 174 10.42 16.15 4.68
C SER A 174 9.12 16.28 5.47
N VAL A 175 8.23 15.28 5.37
CA VAL A 175 6.99 15.23 6.15
C VAL A 175 7.28 15.21 7.66
N ALA A 176 8.28 14.47 8.12
CA ALA A 176 8.65 14.45 9.54
C ALA A 176 9.14 15.82 10.03
N GLU A 177 10.03 16.46 9.28
CA GLU A 177 10.62 17.77 9.61
C GLU A 177 9.57 18.90 9.64
N GLU A 178 8.61 18.87 8.71
CA GLU A 178 7.50 19.83 8.69
C GLU A 178 6.58 19.68 9.92
N ASN A 179 6.30 18.45 10.36
CA ASN A 179 5.51 18.23 11.57
C ASN A 179 6.24 18.71 12.81
N GLU A 180 7.54 18.39 12.94
CA GLU A 180 8.34 18.83 14.08
C GLU A 180 8.37 20.36 14.15
N SER A 181 8.57 21.04 13.02
CA SER A 181 8.57 22.51 12.97
C SER A 181 7.23 23.12 13.42
N ARG A 182 6.09 22.52 13.03
CA ARG A 182 4.75 22.96 13.47
C ARG A 182 4.48 22.77 14.97
N TYR A 183 5.23 21.91 15.66
CA TYR A 183 5.13 21.76 17.11
C TYR A 183 5.96 22.78 17.89
N PHE A 184 6.91 23.46 17.23
CA PHE A 184 7.78 24.47 17.84
C PHE A 184 7.34 25.91 17.59
N ASP A 185 6.32 26.12 16.74
CA ASP A 185 5.62 27.40 16.51
C ASP A 185 4.34 27.51 17.34
#